data_AF-A0A8S9NEZ8-F1
#
_entry.id   AF-A0A8S9NEZ8-F1
#
_cell.length_a   1.000
_cell.length_b   1.000
_cell.length_c   1.000
_cell.angle_alpha   90.00
_cell.angle_beta   90.00
_cell.angle_gamma   90.00
#
_symmetry.space_group_name_H-M   'P 1'
#
loop_
_entity.id
_entity.type
_entity.pdbx_description
1 polymer ?
#
loop_
_entity_poly.entity_id
_entity_poly.type
_entity_poly.pdbx_seq_one_letter_code
_entity_poly.pdbx_strand_id
1 'polypeptide(L)'
;MSKGKEVAEDRDRAKTPSEEELYHHLLNGVTWTPTRFADQDLLKEVGLYSDIEAMLGHMKMPKLLTMAYPTYRDVSCQFLSSLQVIYHDDPHVRQGWGKIKFKANGR
;
A
#
# COMPACT_ATOMS: atom_id res chain seq x y z
N MET A 1 21.17 5.79 0.87
CA MET A 1 20.32 5.41 -0.28
C MET A 1 20.33 3.89 -0.40
N SER A 2 19.37 3.20 0.23
CA SER A 2 19.31 1.73 0.15
C SER A 2 18.64 1.36 -1.18
N LYS A 3 19.37 0.69 -2.07
CA LYS A 3 18.79 0.08 -3.28
C LYS A 3 17.67 -0.85 -2.83
N GLY A 4 16.43 -0.55 -3.23
CA GLY A 4 15.32 -1.46 -3.03
C GLY A 4 15.72 -2.82 -3.58
N LYS A 5 15.63 -3.87 -2.76
CA LYS A 5 15.82 -5.25 -3.19
C LYS A 5 14.86 -5.48 -4.36
N GLU A 6 15.41 -5.70 -5.54
CA GLU A 6 14.66 -6.18 -6.69
C GLU A 6 14.22 -7.59 -6.33
N VAL A 7 12.96 -7.73 -5.93
CA VAL A 7 12.34 -9.04 -5.66
C VAL A 7 12.00 -9.64 -7.02
N ALA A 8 13.02 -10.14 -7.71
CA ALA A 8 12.84 -11.09 -8.79
C ALA A 8 12.50 -12.44 -8.15
N GLU A 9 11.26 -12.59 -7.69
CA GLU A 9 10.71 -13.92 -7.46
C GLU A 9 10.52 -14.56 -8.84
N ASP A 10 11.18 -15.71 -9.03
CA ASP A 10 10.94 -16.67 -10.09
C ASP A 10 9.51 -17.22 -9.95
N ARG A 11 8.54 -16.36 -10.26
CA ARG A 11 7.13 -16.74 -10.27
C ARG A 11 6.91 -17.47 -11.59
N ASP A 12 6.61 -18.76 -11.50
CA ASP A 12 6.10 -19.52 -12.62
C ASP A 12 4.82 -18.83 -13.14
N ARG A 13 4.97 -18.04 -14.20
CA ARG A 13 3.88 -17.26 -14.82
C ARG A 13 2.81 -18.16 -15.43
N ALA A 14 3.06 -19.47 -15.54
CA ALA A 14 2.09 -20.43 -16.03
C ALA A 14 0.99 -20.75 -15.01
N LYS A 15 1.26 -20.62 -13.70
CA LYS A 15 0.27 -20.85 -12.65
C LYS A 15 -0.28 -19.52 -12.15
N THR A 16 -1.56 -19.25 -12.47
CA THR A 16 -2.30 -18.15 -11.83
C THR A 16 -2.67 -18.59 -10.40
N PRO A 17 -2.12 -17.97 -9.35
CA PRO A 17 -2.50 -18.29 -7.98
C PRO A 17 -3.97 -17.93 -7.74
N SER A 18 -4.65 -18.73 -6.93
CA SER A 18 -6.01 -18.45 -6.47
C SER A 18 -6.04 -17.22 -5.56
N GLU A 19 -7.22 -16.62 -5.43
CA GLU A 19 -7.48 -15.49 -4.52
C GLU A 19 -7.12 -15.84 -3.07
N GLU A 20 -7.35 -17.08 -2.64
CA GLU A 20 -7.01 -17.58 -1.29
C GLU A 20 -5.50 -17.72 -1.09
N GLU A 21 -4.77 -18.27 -2.07
CA GLU A 21 -3.31 -18.36 -2.04
C GLU A 21 -2.69 -16.95 -1.98
N LEU A 22 -3.22 -15.99 -2.74
CA LEU A 22 -2.79 -14.59 -2.71
C LEU A 22 -3.09 -13.93 -1.36
N TYR A 23 -4.27 -14.17 -0.80
CA TYR A 23 -4.66 -13.64 0.51
C TYR A 23 -3.69 -14.09 1.61
N HIS A 24 -3.43 -15.39 1.71
CA HIS A 24 -2.51 -15.93 2.73
C HIS A 24 -1.06 -15.47 2.50
N HIS A 25 -0.63 -15.36 1.25
CA HIS A 25 0.69 -14.81 0.93
C HIS A 25 0.83 -13.35 1.38
N LEU A 26 -0.17 -12.50 1.10
CA LEU A 26 -0.19 -11.10 1.55
C LEU A 26 -0.28 -10.98 3.07
N LEU A 27 -1.06 -11.86 3.70
CA LEU A 27 -1.22 -11.86 5.14
C LEU A 27 0.12 -12.21 5.81
N ASN A 28 0.79 -13.28 5.39
CA ASN A 28 1.95 -13.83 6.10
C ASN A 28 3.30 -13.32 5.60
N GLY A 29 3.39 -12.91 4.33
CA GLY A 29 4.65 -12.56 3.66
C GLY A 29 4.96 -11.07 3.60
N VAL A 30 3.99 -10.18 3.88
CA VAL A 30 4.17 -8.74 3.78
C VAL A 30 4.25 -8.09 5.16
N THR A 31 5.23 -7.21 5.35
CA THR A 31 5.29 -6.33 6.52
C THR A 31 4.30 -5.18 6.35
N TRP A 32 3.19 -5.25 7.06
CA TRP A 32 2.17 -4.21 7.07
C TRP A 32 2.53 -3.11 8.07
N THR A 33 3.26 -2.11 7.60
CA THR A 33 3.56 -0.91 8.41
C THR A 33 2.29 -0.06 8.56
N PRO A 34 1.97 0.44 9.77
CA PRO A 34 0.97 1.49 9.98
C PRO A 34 1.18 2.67 9.03
N THR A 35 0.13 3.43 8.78
CA THR A 35 0.23 4.64 7.95
C THR A 35 1.33 5.53 8.55
N ARG A 36 2.34 5.88 7.74
CA ARG A 36 3.55 6.58 8.19
C ARG A 36 3.17 7.85 8.95
N PHE A 37 3.36 7.83 10.26
CA PHE A 37 3.35 9.02 11.09
C PHE A 37 4.77 9.57 11.16
N ALA A 38 4.89 10.84 11.55
CA ALA A 38 6.19 11.45 11.71
C ALA A 38 6.98 10.73 12.81
N ASP A 39 8.25 10.42 12.54
CA ASP A 39 9.16 9.91 13.55
C ASP A 39 9.43 11.02 14.57
N GLN A 40 8.71 10.99 15.69
CA GLN A 40 8.75 12.06 16.68
C GLN A 40 10.11 12.16 17.35
N ASP A 41 10.83 11.05 17.50
CA ASP A 41 12.14 11.03 18.14
C ASP A 41 13.17 11.66 17.20
N LEU A 42 13.13 11.33 15.91
CA LEU A 42 13.91 12.01 14.90
C LEU A 42 13.58 13.50 14.85
N LEU A 43 12.30 13.88 14.85
CA LEU A 43 11.87 15.29 14.82
C LEU A 43 12.37 16.08 16.04
N LYS A 44 12.43 15.45 17.21
CA LYS A 44 13.02 16.06 18.41
C LYS A 44 14.53 16.16 18.29
N GLU A 45 15.20 15.13 17.80
CA GLU A 45 16.66 15.10 17.58
C GLU A 45 17.11 16.23 16.66
N VAL A 46 16.38 16.49 15.57
CA VAL A 46 16.71 17.56 14.62
C VAL A 46 16.09 18.92 15.00
N GLY A 47 15.42 19.03 16.15
CA GLY A 47 14.84 20.27 16.65
C GLY A 47 13.63 20.79 15.86
N LEU A 48 12.97 19.96 15.04
CA LEU A 48 11.85 20.36 14.19
C LEU A 48 10.47 20.05 14.80
N TYR A 49 10.42 19.33 15.93
CA TYR A 49 9.16 18.86 16.50
C TYR A 49 8.16 20.00 16.77
N SER A 50 8.60 21.06 17.46
CA SER A 50 7.73 22.20 17.83
C SER A 50 7.19 22.95 16.61
N ASP A 51 8.03 23.14 15.59
CA ASP A 51 7.68 23.88 14.39
C ASP A 51 6.65 23.12 13.55
N ILE A 52 6.84 21.81 13.43
CA ILE A 52 5.91 20.93 12.72
C ILE A 52 4.59 20.80 13.50
N GLU A 53 4.64 20.70 14.83
CA GLU A 53 3.44 20.67 15.68
C GLU A 53 2.62 21.96 15.52
N ALA A 54 3.26 23.13 15.59
CA ALA A 54 2.59 24.41 15.40
C ALA A 54 2.00 24.54 13.98
N MET A 55 2.76 24.23 12.94
CA MET A 55 2.31 24.26 11.55
C MET A 55 1.06 23.37 11.34
N LEU A 56 1.12 22.11 11.79
CA LEU A 56 0.00 21.18 11.67
C LEU A 56 -1.20 21.60 12.51
N GLY A 57 -0.98 22.23 13.66
CA GLY A 57 -2.02 22.86 14.47
C GLY A 57 -2.75 23.98 13.71
N HIS A 58 -2.01 24.86 13.04
CA HIS A 58 -2.58 25.93 12.22
C HIS A 58 -3.39 25.39 11.03
N MET A 59 -2.93 24.30 10.42
CA MET A 59 -3.63 23.62 9.32
C MET A 59 -4.85 22.80 9.77
N LYS A 60 -5.14 22.73 11.07
CA LYS A 60 -6.18 21.86 11.66
C LYS A 60 -5.94 20.37 11.40
N MET A 61 -4.67 19.97 11.31
CA MET A 61 -4.23 18.59 11.06
C MET A 61 -3.27 18.02 12.12
N PRO A 62 -3.44 18.27 13.44
CA PRO A 62 -2.50 17.80 14.46
C PRO A 62 -2.40 16.26 14.54
N LYS A 63 -3.42 15.54 14.06
CA LYS A 63 -3.44 14.07 14.05
C LYS A 63 -2.40 13.44 13.13
N LEU A 64 -1.88 14.17 12.15
CA LEU A 64 -0.81 13.68 11.26
C LEU A 64 0.51 13.46 12.00
N LEU A 65 0.72 14.18 13.12
CA LEU A 65 1.92 14.05 13.94
C LEU A 65 1.82 12.88 14.94
N THR A 66 0.61 12.56 15.38
CA THR A 66 0.41 11.73 16.59
C THR A 66 -0.35 10.43 16.35
N MET A 67 -1.07 10.30 15.24
CA MET A 67 -1.98 9.18 15.05
C MET A 67 -1.46 8.21 14.01
N ALA A 68 -0.91 7.09 14.48
CA ALA A 68 -0.74 5.91 13.67
C ALA A 68 -2.14 5.33 13.39
N TYR A 69 -2.65 5.52 12.18
CA TYR A 69 -3.83 4.77 11.78
C TYR A 69 -3.43 3.29 11.66
N PRO A 70 -4.18 2.38 12.30
CA PRO A 70 -3.94 0.97 12.12
C PRO A 70 -4.07 0.63 10.65
N THR A 71 -3.11 -0.13 10.13
CA THR A 71 -3.25 -0.70 8.80
C THR A 71 -4.44 -1.66 8.82
N TYR A 72 -5.41 -1.43 7.94
CA TYR A 72 -6.53 -2.34 7.74
C TYR A 72 -6.04 -3.61 7.03
N ARG A 73 -5.28 -4.44 7.75
CA ARG A 73 -4.50 -5.55 7.20
C ARG A 73 -5.40 -6.52 6.43
N ASP A 74 -6.44 -7.03 7.07
CA ASP A 74 -7.33 -8.02 6.45
C ASP A 74 -8.06 -7.44 5.23
N VAL A 75 -8.57 -6.20 5.34
CA VAL A 75 -9.27 -5.52 4.23
C VAL A 75 -8.31 -5.25 3.06
N SER A 76 -7.08 -4.85 3.35
CA SER A 76 -6.03 -4.64 2.34
C SER A 76 -5.66 -5.96 1.66
N CYS A 77 -5.53 -7.04 2.43
CA CYS A 77 -5.25 -8.37 1.89
C CYS A 77 -6.39 -8.84 0.98
N GLN A 78 -7.65 -8.74 1.42
CA GLN A 78 -8.84 -9.08 0.64
C GLN A 78 -8.94 -8.28 -0.66
N PHE A 79 -8.74 -6.97 -0.58
CA PHE A 79 -8.79 -6.11 -1.76
C PHE A 79 -7.71 -6.51 -2.77
N LEU A 80 -6.46 -6.57 -2.33
CA LEU A 80 -5.32 -6.87 -3.20
C LEU A 80 -5.36 -8.28 -3.78
N SER A 81 -5.81 -9.28 -3.01
CA SER A 81 -5.95 -10.65 -3.51
C SER A 81 -7.04 -10.79 -4.58
N SER A 82 -8.04 -9.91 -4.57
CA SER A 82 -9.12 -9.89 -5.55
C SER A 82 -8.81 -9.10 -6.84
N LEU A 83 -7.67 -8.41 -6.91
CA LEU A 83 -7.31 -7.58 -8.06
C LEU A 83 -6.99 -8.43 -9.28
N GLN A 84 -7.66 -8.12 -10.38
CA GLN A 84 -7.37 -8.68 -11.71
C GLN A 84 -7.06 -7.55 -12.68
N VAL A 85 -5.91 -7.64 -13.34
CA VAL A 85 -5.50 -6.71 -14.39
C VAL A 85 -5.67 -7.41 -15.73
N ILE A 86 -6.46 -6.80 -16.60
CA ILE A 86 -6.61 -7.23 -17.99
C ILE A 86 -5.89 -6.21 -18.86
N TYR A 87 -4.87 -6.68 -19.57
CA TYR A 87 -4.21 -5.90 -20.61
C TYR A 87 -4.91 -6.20 -21.94
N HIS A 88 -5.19 -5.15 -22.70
CA HIS A 88 -5.87 -5.26 -23.98
C HIS A 88 -4.83 -5.08 -25.09
N ASP A 89 -4.51 -6.17 -25.79
CA ASP A 89 -3.53 -6.18 -26.89
C ASP A 89 -4.20 -6.05 -28.28
N ASP A 90 -5.49 -5.73 -28.31
CA ASP A 90 -6.25 -5.64 -29.55
C ASP A 90 -5.71 -4.50 -30.46
N PRO A 91 -5.66 -4.71 -31.79
CA PRO A 91 -5.08 -3.74 -32.72
C PRO A 91 -5.76 -2.36 -32.74
N HIS A 92 -7.00 -2.26 -32.25
CA HIS A 92 -7.75 -1.01 -32.13
C HIS A 92 -7.54 -0.30 -30.77
N VAL A 93 -6.93 -0.98 -29.78
CA VAL A 93 -6.63 -0.46 -28.43
C VAL A 93 -5.16 -0.01 -28.39
N ARG A 94 -4.78 0.92 -29.27
CA ARG A 94 -3.37 1.33 -29.48
C ARG A 94 -2.77 2.31 -28.46
N GLN A 95 -3.26 2.38 -27.22
CA GLN A 95 -2.79 3.41 -26.26
C GLN A 95 -2.56 2.93 -24.81
N GLY A 96 -2.18 1.67 -24.59
CA GLY A 96 -1.72 1.24 -23.26
C GLY A 96 -2.79 1.32 -22.16
N TRP A 97 -4.07 1.22 -22.52
CA TRP A 97 -5.18 1.22 -21.57
C TRP A 97 -5.35 -0.19 -20.97
N GLY A 98 -5.09 -0.33 -19.68
CA GLY A 98 -5.43 -1.52 -18.89
C GLY A 98 -6.73 -1.32 -18.10
N LYS A 99 -7.44 -2.41 -17.79
CA LYS A 99 -8.60 -2.37 -16.87
C LYS A 99 -8.28 -3.13 -15.59
N ILE A 100 -8.53 -2.48 -14.45
CA ILE A 100 -8.51 -3.12 -13.13
C ILE A 100 -9.93 -3.52 -12.77
N LYS A 101 -10.11 -4.77 -12.36
CA LYS A 101 -11.35 -5.30 -11.76
C LYS A 101 -11.03 -5.84 -10.38
N PHE A 102 -11.96 -5.70 -9.44
CA PHE A 102 -11.90 -6.31 -8.12
C PHE A 102 -13.30 -6.69 -7.65
N LYS A 103 -13.39 -7.58 -6.68
CA LYS A 103 -14.66 -7.96 -6.05
C LYS A 103 -14.94 -7.04 -4.87
N ALA A 104 -16.15 -6.51 -4.80
CA ALA A 104 -16.65 -5.80 -3.63
C ALA A 104 -17.93 -6.48 -3.19
N ASN A 105 -17.96 -7.00 -1.97
CA ASN A 105 -19.21 -7.40 -1.35
C ASN A 105 -19.94 -6.12 -0.90
N GLY A 106 -20.98 -5.74 -1.64
CA GLY A 106 -21.95 -4.75 -1.19
C GLY A 106 -22.71 -5.32 0.02
N ARG A 107 -22.88 -4.49 1.05
CA ARG A 107 -23.88 -4.75 2.09
C ARG A 107 -25.28 -4.68 1.50
#